data_AF-A0A0X3T7V4-F1
#
_entry.id   AF-A0A0X3T7V4-F1
#
_cell.length_a   1.000
_cell.length_b   1.000
_cell.length_c   1.000
_cell.angle_alpha   90.00
_cell.angle_beta   90.00
_cell.angle_gamma   90.00
#
_symmetry.space_group_name_H-M   'P 1'
#
loop_
_entity.id
_entity.type
_entity.pdbx_description
1 polymer ?
#
loop_
_entity_poly.entity_id
_entity_poly.type
_entity_poly.pdbx_seq_one_letter_code
_entity_poly.pdbx_strand_id
1 'polypeptide(L)'
;MSEVRVQSNQGGVLSMLGKIPWMLLVVAFLIVAHVMQISLEGTAGYVFIGVAIAVLFIEMFKSGDISAMAFLVDQFWAVLNVALATGLLTYLYFVEGVEPHFYHWAGFAIILADALLNPFNAFRMALRNFDVQG
;
A
#
# COMPACT_ATOMS: atom_id res chain seq x y z
N MET A 1 -23.62 -41.66 8.99
CA MET A 1 -23.40 -40.24 9.29
C MET A 1 -22.70 -39.64 8.08
N SER A 2 -23.38 -38.83 7.28
CA SER A 2 -22.81 -38.19 6.10
C SER A 2 -22.06 -36.93 6.54
N GLU A 3 -20.75 -36.89 6.31
CA GLU A 3 -19.95 -35.68 6.48
C GLU A 3 -20.42 -34.65 5.45
N VAL A 4 -21.08 -33.58 5.91
CA VAL A 4 -21.31 -32.39 5.11
C VAL A 4 -19.97 -31.66 5.01
N ARG A 5 -19.21 -31.93 3.95
CA ARG A 5 -18.09 -31.07 3.55
C ARG A 5 -18.67 -29.72 3.13
N VAL A 6 -18.68 -28.76 4.05
CA VAL A 6 -18.85 -27.35 3.70
C VAL A 6 -17.60 -26.94 2.93
N GLN A 7 -17.67 -27.06 1.60
CA GLN A 7 -16.71 -26.46 0.71
C GLN A 7 -16.97 -24.95 0.75
N SER A 8 -16.41 -24.29 1.77
CA SER A 8 -16.52 -22.85 1.90
C SER A 8 -15.81 -22.21 0.72
N ASN A 9 -16.58 -21.72 -0.24
CA ASN A 9 -16.13 -20.96 -1.41
C ASN A 9 -15.62 -19.55 -1.00
N GLN A 10 -14.86 -19.47 0.10
CA GLN A 10 -14.35 -18.25 0.73
C GLN A 10 -13.12 -17.67 -0.02
N GLY A 11 -12.60 -18.37 -1.02
CA GLY A 11 -11.35 -18.00 -1.71
C GLY A 11 -11.48 -16.97 -2.84
N GLY A 12 -12.69 -16.59 -3.27
CA GLY A 12 -12.86 -15.75 -4.46
C GLY A 12 -12.47 -14.28 -4.22
N VAL A 13 -13.16 -13.61 -3.30
CA VAL A 13 -13.02 -12.15 -3.10
C VAL A 13 -11.75 -11.80 -2.31
N LEU A 14 -11.43 -12.58 -1.26
CA LEU A 14 -10.23 -12.39 -0.45
C LEU A 14 -8.94 -12.62 -1.26
N SER A 15 -8.93 -13.58 -2.20
CA SER A 15 -7.74 -13.80 -3.04
C SER A 15 -7.57 -12.76 -4.14
N MET A 16 -8.64 -12.07 -4.56
CA MET A 16 -8.55 -10.95 -5.50
C MET A 16 -8.06 -9.68 -4.81
N LEU A 17 -8.57 -9.39 -3.60
CA LEU A 17 -8.12 -8.24 -2.80
C LEU A 17 -6.61 -8.31 -2.48
N GLY A 18 -6.08 -9.52 -2.25
CA GLY A 18 -4.65 -9.72 -2.01
C GLY A 18 -3.73 -9.61 -3.25
N LYS A 19 -4.26 -9.36 -4.45
CA LYS A 19 -3.45 -9.19 -5.67
C LYS A 19 -3.32 -7.75 -6.13
N ILE A 20 -4.14 -6.87 -5.57
CA ILE A 20 -4.18 -5.46 -5.95
C ILE A 20 -3.09 -4.71 -5.15
N PRO A 21 -2.22 -3.92 -5.82
CA PRO A 21 -1.29 -3.02 -5.14
C PRO A 21 -2.05 -1.78 -4.67
N TRP A 22 -2.64 -1.85 -3.49
CA TRP A 22 -3.51 -0.80 -2.95
C TRP A 22 -2.78 0.51 -2.74
N MET A 23 -1.48 0.48 -2.48
CA MET A 23 -0.69 1.72 -2.36
C MET A 23 -0.71 2.60 -3.62
N LEU A 24 -0.96 2.03 -4.81
CA LEU A 24 -1.16 2.86 -6.02
C LEU A 24 -2.34 3.82 -5.86
N LEU A 25 -3.34 3.48 -5.06
CA LEU A 25 -4.50 4.32 -4.85
C LEU A 25 -4.12 5.63 -4.13
N VAL A 26 -3.15 5.59 -3.21
CA VAL A 26 -2.67 6.79 -2.52
C VAL A 26 -1.92 7.70 -3.49
N VAL A 27 -1.03 7.13 -4.31
CA VAL A 27 -0.32 7.87 -5.37
C VAL A 27 -1.31 8.45 -6.38
N ALA A 28 -2.24 7.63 -6.87
CA ALA A 28 -3.25 8.05 -7.83
C ALA A 28 -4.16 9.14 -7.27
N PHE A 29 -4.53 9.07 -5.99
CA PHE A 29 -5.31 10.13 -5.35
C PHE A 29 -4.55 11.46 -5.40
N LEU A 30 -3.27 11.48 -5.03
CA LEU A 30 -2.46 12.71 -5.07
C LEU A 30 -2.31 13.25 -6.50
N ILE A 31 -2.10 12.37 -7.48
CA ILE A 31 -2.04 12.76 -8.91
C ILE A 31 -3.37 13.35 -9.37
N VAL A 32 -4.49 12.69 -9.07
CA VAL A 32 -5.83 13.17 -9.46
C VAL A 32 -6.15 14.49 -8.78
N ALA A 33 -5.85 14.63 -7.48
CA ALA A 33 -6.04 15.87 -6.76
C ALA A 33 -5.26 17.02 -7.40
N HIS A 34 -4.02 16.76 -7.81
CA HIS A 34 -3.21 17.74 -8.52
C HIS A 34 -3.77 18.07 -9.93
N VAL A 35 -4.04 17.07 -10.77
CA VAL A 35 -4.54 17.28 -12.14
C VAL A 35 -5.89 18.00 -12.15
N MET A 36 -6.78 17.67 -11.21
CA MET A 36 -8.10 18.29 -11.09
C MET A 36 -8.09 19.58 -10.26
N GLN A 37 -6.91 20.03 -9.79
CA GLN A 37 -6.73 21.22 -8.95
C GLN A 37 -7.63 21.20 -7.70
N ILE A 38 -7.81 20.00 -7.12
CA ILE A 38 -8.55 19.81 -5.88
C ILE A 38 -7.64 20.21 -4.72
N SER A 39 -8.05 21.21 -3.96
CA SER A 39 -7.36 21.54 -2.71
C SER A 39 -7.50 20.39 -1.73
N LEU A 40 -6.37 19.92 -1.20
CA LEU A 40 -6.34 18.95 -0.10
C LEU A 40 -6.60 19.63 1.25
N GLU A 41 -6.65 20.97 1.32
CA GLU A 41 -7.00 21.64 2.56
C GLU A 41 -8.47 21.40 2.91
N GLY A 42 -8.72 20.87 4.11
CA GLY A 42 -10.06 20.57 4.60
C GLY A 42 -10.52 19.15 4.30
N THR A 43 -11.78 18.99 3.89
CA THR A 43 -12.45 17.67 3.81
C THR A 43 -11.72 16.69 2.89
N ALA A 44 -11.23 17.14 1.73
CA ALA A 44 -10.54 16.27 0.78
C ALA A 44 -9.25 15.68 1.37
N GLY A 45 -8.46 16.47 2.11
CA GLY A 45 -7.26 15.99 2.79
C GLY A 45 -7.54 15.02 3.93
N TYR A 46 -8.62 15.23 4.70
CA TYR A 46 -9.02 14.28 5.74
C TYR A 46 -9.49 12.95 5.15
N VAL A 47 -10.26 13.00 4.06
CA VAL A 47 -10.64 11.79 3.30
C VAL A 47 -9.39 11.09 2.76
N PHE A 48 -8.47 11.85 2.18
CA PHE A 48 -7.20 11.32 1.68
C PHE A 48 -6.41 10.59 2.77
N ILE A 49 -6.20 11.22 3.93
CA ILE A 49 -5.49 10.60 5.06
C ILE A 49 -6.21 9.33 5.52
N GLY A 50 -7.54 9.37 5.68
CA GLY A 50 -8.32 8.21 6.07
C GLY A 50 -8.16 7.05 5.09
N VAL A 51 -8.21 7.33 3.79
CA VAL A 51 -7.98 6.36 2.73
C VAL A 51 -6.56 5.81 2.78
N ALA A 52 -5.55 6.67 2.92
CA ALA A 52 -4.15 6.26 2.96
C ALA A 52 -3.85 5.35 4.16
N ILE A 53 -4.39 5.68 5.33
CA ILE A 53 -4.28 4.84 6.53
C ILE A 53 -4.99 3.50 6.32
N ALA A 54 -6.20 3.50 5.78
CA ALA A 54 -6.95 2.27 5.52
C ALA A 54 -6.19 1.36 4.53
N VAL A 55 -5.62 1.93 3.47
CA VAL A 55 -4.78 1.22 2.51
C VAL A 55 -3.55 0.62 3.18
N LEU A 56 -2.84 1.38 4.04
CA LEU A 56 -1.69 0.86 4.78
C LEU A 56 -2.06 -0.37 5.62
N PHE A 57 -3.20 -0.33 6.32
CA PHE A 57 -3.68 -1.49 7.07
C PHE A 57 -3.99 -2.69 6.16
N ILE A 58 -4.66 -2.46 5.02
CA ILE A 58 -4.95 -3.53 4.04
C ILE A 58 -3.65 -4.20 3.57
N GLU A 59 -2.62 -3.41 3.26
CA GLU A 59 -1.32 -3.93 2.82
C GLU A 59 -0.59 -4.69 3.94
N MET A 60 -0.62 -4.17 5.16
CA MET A 60 -0.07 -4.87 6.31
C MET A 60 -0.73 -6.23 6.54
N PHE A 61 -2.06 -6.34 6.40
CA PHE A 61 -2.76 -7.62 6.50
C PHE A 61 -2.40 -8.60 5.38
N LYS A 62 -2.10 -8.10 4.17
CA LYS A 62 -1.65 -8.93 3.04
C LYS A 62 -0.26 -9.55 3.29
N SER A 63 0.59 -8.88 4.06
CA SER A 63 1.99 -9.30 4.31
C SER A 63 2.17 -10.52 5.25
N GLY A 64 1.08 -11.06 5.80
CA GLY A 64 1.14 -12.04 6.91
C GLY A 64 1.55 -13.47 6.56
N ASP A 65 1.33 -13.96 5.34
CA ASP A 65 1.73 -15.31 4.92
C ASP A 65 1.90 -15.38 3.39
N ILE A 66 3.06 -14.92 2.92
CA ILE A 66 3.28 -14.67 1.49
C ILE A 66 4.36 -15.60 0.93
N SER A 67 4.03 -16.25 -0.18
CA SER A 67 4.99 -16.97 -1.01
C SER A 67 6.09 -16.03 -1.53
N ALA A 68 7.27 -16.57 -1.86
CA ALA A 68 8.38 -15.79 -2.40
C ALA A 68 7.99 -14.97 -3.64
N MET A 69 7.15 -15.51 -4.52
CA MET A 69 6.68 -14.78 -5.71
C MET A 69 5.76 -13.61 -5.35
N ALA A 70 4.85 -13.80 -4.39
CA ALA A 70 3.98 -12.73 -3.91
C ALA A 70 4.79 -11.61 -3.25
N PHE A 71 5.83 -11.96 -2.49
CA PHE A 71 6.78 -10.99 -1.94
C PHE A 71 7.51 -10.17 -3.02
N LEU A 72 8.02 -10.81 -4.08
CA LEU A 72 8.71 -10.09 -5.16
C LEU A 72 7.78 -9.12 -5.90
N VAL A 73 6.53 -9.53 -6.14
CA VAL A 73 5.52 -8.67 -6.77
C VAL A 73 5.18 -7.49 -5.86
N ASP A 74 4.99 -7.74 -4.56
CA ASP A 74 4.73 -6.68 -3.59
C ASP A 74 5.89 -5.67 -3.51
N GLN A 75 7.12 -6.17 -3.43
CA GLN A 75 8.32 -5.34 -3.41
C GLN A 75 8.49 -4.51 -4.68
N PHE A 76 8.17 -5.06 -5.85
CA PHE A 76 8.17 -4.32 -7.11
C PHE A 76 7.20 -3.14 -7.05
N TRP A 77 5.97 -3.37 -6.60
CA TRP A 77 4.97 -2.30 -6.48
C TRP A 77 5.35 -1.27 -5.42
N ALA A 78 5.92 -1.68 -4.29
CA ALA A 78 6.43 -0.76 -3.27
C ALA A 78 7.50 0.19 -3.85
N VAL A 79 8.49 -0.36 -4.57
CA VAL A 79 9.55 0.46 -5.22
C VAL A 79 8.95 1.39 -6.28
N LEU A 80 8.02 0.89 -7.10
CA LEU A 80 7.35 1.71 -8.11
C LEU A 80 6.55 2.85 -7.46
N ASN A 81 5.83 2.59 -6.37
CA ASN A 81 5.07 3.61 -5.64
C ASN A 81 6.01 4.68 -5.06
N VAL A 82 7.13 4.29 -4.48
CA VAL A 82 8.14 5.24 -3.99
C VAL A 82 8.71 6.07 -5.14
N ALA A 83 9.02 5.46 -6.29
CA ALA A 83 9.49 6.18 -7.46
C ALA A 83 8.44 7.18 -7.99
N LEU A 84 7.17 6.78 -8.08
CA LEU A 84 6.07 7.67 -8.50
C LEU A 84 5.85 8.82 -7.50
N ALA A 85 5.87 8.53 -6.20
CA ALA A 85 5.74 9.53 -5.15
C ALA A 85 6.89 10.55 -5.18
N THR A 86 8.12 10.06 -5.39
CA THR A 86 9.31 10.91 -5.55
C THR A 86 9.20 11.75 -6.82
N GLY A 87 8.74 11.17 -7.93
CA GLY A 87 8.50 11.88 -9.17
C GLY A 87 7.47 13.00 -9.01
N LEU A 88 6.34 12.71 -8.35
CA LEU A 88 5.30 13.70 -8.06
C LEU A 88 5.81 14.81 -7.15
N LEU A 89 6.50 14.48 -6.05
CA LEU A 89 7.11 15.46 -5.15
C LEU A 89 8.08 16.37 -5.91
N THR A 90 8.95 15.78 -6.74
CA THR A 90 9.92 16.51 -7.55
C THR A 90 9.23 17.42 -8.55
N TYR A 91 8.19 16.93 -9.23
CA TYR A 91 7.40 17.71 -10.18
C TYR A 91 6.72 18.91 -9.50
N LEU A 92 6.03 18.69 -8.38
CA LEU A 92 5.36 19.77 -7.63
C LEU A 92 6.36 20.85 -7.21
N TYR A 93 7.50 20.46 -6.64
CA TYR A 93 8.45 21.41 -6.09
C TYR A 93 9.26 22.14 -7.16
N PHE A 94 9.80 21.41 -8.15
CA PHE A 94 10.75 21.97 -9.12
C PHE A 94 10.13 22.44 -10.44
N VAL A 95 8.96 21.92 -10.82
CA VAL A 95 8.30 22.30 -12.09
C VAL A 95 7.15 23.27 -11.83
N GLU A 96 6.25 22.92 -10.92
CA GLU A 96 5.08 23.76 -10.60
C GLU A 96 5.39 24.88 -9.60
N GLY A 97 6.51 24.76 -8.86
CA GLY A 97 6.84 25.72 -7.78
C GLY A 97 5.85 25.67 -6.61
N VAL A 98 5.14 24.55 -6.46
CA VAL A 98 4.16 24.34 -5.39
C VAL A 98 4.82 23.57 -4.25
N GLU A 99 4.84 24.17 -3.07
CA GLU A 99 5.35 23.51 -1.88
C GLU A 99 4.39 22.41 -1.40
N PRO A 100 4.88 21.18 -1.15
CA PRO A 100 4.07 20.13 -0.57
C PRO A 100 3.68 20.52 0.86
N HIS A 101 2.38 20.63 1.09
CA HIS A 101 1.81 20.84 2.42
C HIS A 101 1.62 19.51 3.17
N PHE A 102 1.14 19.60 4.42
CA PHE A 102 1.02 18.47 5.35
C PHE A 102 0.40 17.20 4.74
N TYR A 103 -0.69 17.30 3.99
CA TYR A 103 -1.38 16.15 3.37
C TYR A 103 -0.48 15.40 2.38
N HIS A 104 0.32 16.09 1.57
CA HIS A 104 1.28 15.44 0.68
C HIS A 104 2.32 14.66 1.47
N TRP A 105 2.91 15.29 2.48
CA TRP A 105 3.92 14.66 3.34
C TRP A 105 3.37 13.45 4.09
N ALA A 106 2.12 13.52 4.58
CA ALA A 106 1.46 12.39 5.20
C ALA A 106 1.30 11.22 4.21
N GLY A 107 0.88 11.51 2.97
CA GLY A 107 0.80 10.51 1.90
C GLY A 107 2.14 9.87 1.58
N PHE A 108 3.18 10.69 1.40
CA PHE A 108 4.54 10.21 1.12
C PHE A 108 5.11 9.38 2.28
N ALA A 109 4.87 9.79 3.52
CA ALA A 109 5.27 9.03 4.70
C ALA A 109 4.59 7.67 4.76
N ILE A 110 3.31 7.57 4.41
CA ILE A 110 2.58 6.30 4.36
C ILE A 110 3.13 5.38 3.26
N ILE A 111 3.42 5.92 2.07
CA ILE A 111 4.03 5.16 0.96
C ILE A 111 5.40 4.62 1.38
N LEU A 112 6.22 5.43 2.04
CA LEU A 112 7.51 5.00 2.58
C LEU A 112 7.35 3.94 3.68
N ALA A 113 6.37 4.12 4.57
CA ALA A 113 6.10 3.16 5.63
C ALA A 113 5.73 1.79 5.05
N ASP A 114 4.83 1.72 4.06
CA ASP A 114 4.47 0.48 3.37
C ASP A 114 5.70 -0.21 2.76
N ALA A 115 6.51 0.55 2.02
CA ALA A 115 7.70 0.04 1.35
C ALA A 115 8.78 -0.50 2.31
N LEU A 116 8.75 -0.11 3.57
CA LEU A 116 9.66 -0.59 4.62
C LEU A 116 9.03 -1.69 5.49
N LEU A 117 7.76 -1.57 5.83
CA LEU A 117 7.07 -2.47 6.75
C LEU A 117 6.74 -3.82 6.10
N ASN A 118 6.29 -3.85 4.85
CA ASN A 118 5.94 -5.12 4.20
C ASN A 118 7.16 -6.05 4.06
N PRO A 119 8.35 -5.57 3.62
CA PRO A 119 9.53 -6.43 3.56
C PRO A 119 10.02 -6.86 4.93
N PHE A 120 9.93 -5.98 5.93
CA PHE A 120 10.29 -6.31 7.30
C PHE A 120 9.38 -7.40 7.89
N ASN A 121 8.08 -7.34 7.64
CA ASN A 121 7.13 -8.37 8.06
C ASN A 121 7.41 -9.71 7.38
N ALA A 122 7.63 -9.71 6.07
CA ALA A 122 7.99 -10.90 5.32
C ALA A 122 9.28 -11.54 5.83
N PHE A 123 10.31 -10.73 6.13
CA PHE A 123 11.57 -11.21 6.70
C PHE A 123 11.38 -11.84 8.08
N ARG A 124 10.64 -11.19 8.98
CA ARG A 124 10.32 -11.74 10.31
C ARG A 124 9.60 -13.08 10.22
N MET A 125 8.63 -13.18 9.31
CA MET A 125 7.87 -14.42 9.08
C MET A 125 8.76 -15.55 8.56
N ALA A 126 9.67 -15.24 7.61
CA ALA A 126 10.63 -16.21 7.10
C ALA A 126 11.57 -16.74 8.20
N LEU A 127 12.12 -15.87 9.05
CA LEU A 127 12.95 -16.28 10.18
C LEU A 127 12.20 -17.20 11.15
N ARG A 128 10.95 -16.87 11.48
CA ARG A 128 10.11 -17.71 12.34
C ARG A 128 9.89 -19.10 11.72
N ASN A 129 9.66 -19.17 10.42
CA ASN A 129 9.44 -20.44 9.72
C ASN A 129 10.71 -21.30 9.66
N PHE A 130 11.90 -20.69 9.61
CA PHE A 130 13.16 -21.41 9.71
C PHE A 130 13.44 -21.95 11.11
N ASP A 131 13.10 -21.19 12.16
CA ASP A 131 13.32 -21.58 13.56
C ASP A 131 12.43 -22.75 14.02
N VAL A 132 11.21 -22.86 13.47
CA VAL A 132 10.26 -23.95 13.81
C VAL A 132 10.59 -25.28 13.10
N GLN A 133 11.44 -25.26 12.07
CA GLN A 133 11.82 -26.47 11.32
C GLN A 133 13.15 -27.09 11.78
N GLY A 134 13.87 -26.46 12.72
CA GLY A 134 15.09 -26.98 13.35
C GLY A 134 14.81 -27.77 14.62
#